data_AF-A0A6D2KQ50-F1
#
_entry.id   AF-A0A6D2KQ50-F1
#
_cell.length_a   1.000
_cell.length_b   1.000
_cell.length_c   1.000
_cell.angle_alpha   90.00
_cell.angle_beta   90.00
_cell.angle_gamma   90.00
#
_symmetry.space_group_name_H-M   'P 1'
#
loop_
_entity.id
_entity.type
_entity.pdbx_description
1 polymer ?
#
loop_
_entity_poly.entity_id
_entity_poly.type
_entity_poly.pdbx_seq_one_letter_code
_entity_poly.pdbx_strand_id
1 'polypeptide(L)'
;MEGCDYIASDRQADMVSEVDIGEIILKLISLIKESLRFAAEAWSCSGKENVSATEARRVFLPVKFYLINAVKVVALFPSQASLVFKEIALCVLMISAFKVLLSQQSHGKSAGEVMTDLLEKTTVDLLSALLNSGETTEFRLTLLDSLFVDAQCSSQTMLVRNRSMILLVDILSLSVESATSARVLLLARVVLFQSVMRYSSELEEDAKLAVTTKLQWLLDVLIDAEVYSSVLSSQLPVADGSGKTIIWESILSVLILSLKTLMINLSSSPAWEELETFLLQNLLHPHFLCWQIIMELWCFWVRHATEDLVADMIDKLCTFIMSMPSSETPIIGESLRT
;
A
#
# COMPACT_ATOMS: atom_id res chain seq x y z
N MET A 1 -52.35 -5.19 -49.57
CA MET A 1 -52.67 -4.48 -48.32
C MET A 1 -53.28 -5.53 -47.41
N GLU A 2 -52.67 -6.00 -46.33
CA GLU A 2 -51.49 -5.62 -45.57
C GLU A 2 -50.78 -6.90 -45.13
N GLY A 3 -49.48 -6.91 -45.32
CA GLY A 3 -48.57 -7.96 -44.90
C GLY A 3 -47.24 -7.27 -44.72
N CYS A 4 -47.05 -6.67 -43.55
CA CYS A 4 -45.84 -6.06 -43.02
C CYS A 4 -46.29 -5.35 -41.74
N ASP A 5 -46.19 -6.00 -40.58
CA ASP A 5 -46.10 -5.29 -39.28
C ASP A 5 -45.79 -6.24 -38.10
N TYR A 6 -45.97 -7.56 -38.25
CA TYR A 6 -45.71 -8.50 -37.15
C TYR A 6 -44.27 -9.05 -37.04
N ILE A 7 -43.32 -8.59 -37.87
CA ILE A 7 -41.91 -9.04 -37.82
C ILE A 7 -40.97 -7.92 -37.34
N ALA A 8 -41.45 -6.68 -37.18
CA ALA A 8 -40.63 -5.56 -36.72
C ALA A 8 -40.52 -5.47 -35.19
N SER A 9 -41.44 -6.08 -34.44
CA SER A 9 -41.42 -6.04 -32.96
C SER A 9 -40.48 -7.07 -32.33
N ASP A 10 -40.11 -8.13 -33.06
CA ASP A 10 -39.31 -9.26 -32.54
C ASP A 10 -37.86 -9.29 -33.09
N ARG A 11 -37.52 -8.34 -33.97
CA ARG A 11 -36.13 -8.08 -34.42
C ARG A 11 -35.48 -6.88 -33.72
N GLN A 12 -36.14 -6.35 -32.69
CA GLN A 12 -35.47 -5.62 -31.61
C GLN A 12 -35.07 -6.57 -30.48
N ALA A 13 -35.04 -7.88 -30.76
CA ALA A 13 -34.08 -8.78 -30.17
C ALA A 13 -32.65 -8.22 -30.36
N ASP A 14 -31.95 -8.06 -29.24
CA ASP A 14 -30.71 -8.84 -29.06
C ASP A 14 -29.40 -8.30 -29.66
N MET A 15 -29.14 -6.97 -29.58
CA MET A 15 -27.80 -6.41 -29.91
C MET A 15 -27.39 -5.15 -29.12
N VAL A 16 -27.72 -5.07 -27.83
CA VAL A 16 -26.87 -4.31 -26.90
C VAL A 16 -26.58 -5.25 -25.75
N SER A 17 -25.50 -6.03 -25.88
CA SER A 17 -24.84 -6.61 -24.73
C SER A 17 -24.67 -5.47 -23.73
N GLU A 18 -25.35 -5.54 -22.59
CA GLU A 18 -25.08 -4.68 -21.45
C GLU A 18 -23.56 -4.70 -21.26
N VAL A 19 -22.91 -3.55 -21.45
CA VAL A 19 -21.44 -3.51 -21.52
C VAL A 19 -20.92 -4.02 -20.18
N ASP A 20 -20.23 -5.16 -20.18
CA ASP A 20 -19.67 -5.75 -18.97
C ASP A 20 -18.52 -4.87 -18.46
N ILE A 21 -18.86 -4.00 -17.51
CA ILE A 21 -17.90 -3.07 -16.91
C ILE A 21 -16.82 -3.83 -16.14
N GLY A 22 -17.18 -4.96 -15.50
CA GLY A 22 -16.22 -5.84 -14.83
C GLY A 22 -15.19 -6.37 -15.83
N GLU A 23 -15.62 -6.84 -16.99
CA GLU A 23 -14.73 -7.28 -18.06
C GLU A 23 -13.83 -6.14 -18.58
N ILE A 24 -14.35 -4.91 -18.72
CA ILE A 24 -13.54 -3.75 -19.10
C ILE A 24 -12.45 -3.46 -18.07
N ILE A 25 -12.79 -3.46 -16.77
CA ILE A 25 -11.83 -3.28 -15.68
C ILE A 25 -10.76 -4.37 -15.78
N LEU A 26 -11.17 -5.65 -15.85
CA LEU A 26 -10.25 -6.78 -15.95
C LEU A 26 -9.34 -6.68 -17.19
N LYS A 27 -9.85 -6.18 -18.31
CA LYS A 27 -9.04 -5.97 -19.53
C LYS A 27 -8.00 -4.88 -19.34
N LEU A 28 -8.36 -3.75 -18.73
CA LEU A 28 -7.41 -2.67 -18.40
C LEU A 28 -6.33 -3.18 -17.44
N ILE A 29 -6.73 -3.91 -16.39
CA ILE A 29 -5.81 -4.53 -15.43
C ILE A 29 -4.87 -5.53 -16.12
N SER A 30 -5.38 -6.37 -17.02
CA SER A 30 -4.57 -7.32 -17.80
C SER A 30 -3.52 -6.60 -18.64
N LEU A 31 -3.87 -5.50 -19.30
CA LEU A 31 -2.93 -4.71 -20.11
C LEU A 31 -1.82 -4.09 -19.27
N ILE A 32 -2.15 -3.61 -18.06
CA ILE A 32 -1.16 -3.11 -17.10
C ILE A 32 -0.21 -4.24 -16.68
N LYS A 33 -0.76 -5.37 -16.25
CA LYS A 33 0.00 -6.55 -15.80
C LYS A 33 0.96 -7.04 -16.87
N GLU A 34 0.46 -7.20 -18.08
CA GLU A 34 1.24 -7.70 -19.21
C GLU A 34 2.37 -6.73 -19.60
N SER A 35 2.10 -5.42 -19.62
CA SER A 35 3.11 -4.40 -19.91
C SER A 35 4.25 -4.41 -18.88
N LEU A 36 3.92 -4.52 -17.59
CA LEU A 36 4.91 -4.58 -16.52
C LEU A 36 5.70 -5.89 -16.54
N ARG A 37 5.04 -7.01 -16.87
CA ARG A 37 5.71 -8.30 -17.06
C ARG A 37 6.71 -8.27 -18.20
N PHE A 38 6.34 -7.74 -19.36
CA PHE A 38 7.27 -7.63 -20.48
C PHE A 38 8.46 -6.73 -20.15
N ALA A 39 8.23 -5.61 -19.44
CA ALA A 39 9.32 -4.75 -18.98
C ALA A 39 10.28 -5.47 -18.05
N ALA A 40 9.73 -6.20 -17.07
CA ALA A 40 10.50 -7.00 -16.14
C ALA A 40 11.37 -8.06 -16.82
N GLU A 41 10.80 -8.80 -17.78
CA GLU A 41 11.53 -9.80 -18.57
C GLU A 41 12.64 -9.16 -19.42
N ALA A 42 12.32 -8.07 -20.13
CA ALA A 42 13.27 -7.38 -20.99
C ALA A 42 14.45 -6.80 -20.21
N TRP A 43 14.18 -6.14 -19.08
CA TRP A 43 15.23 -5.51 -18.26
C TRP A 43 16.00 -6.53 -17.42
N SER A 44 15.42 -7.71 -17.17
CA SER A 44 16.16 -8.84 -16.61
C SER A 44 17.18 -9.39 -17.61
N CYS A 45 16.80 -9.62 -18.85
CA CYS A 45 17.70 -10.25 -19.82
C CYS A 45 18.90 -9.36 -20.25
N SER A 46 18.86 -8.04 -20.03
CA SER A 46 19.91 -7.12 -20.53
C SER A 46 21.22 -7.14 -19.71
N GLY A 47 21.22 -7.76 -18.53
CA GLY A 47 22.39 -8.21 -17.78
C GLY A 47 23.39 -7.18 -17.24
N LYS A 48 23.54 -5.98 -17.83
CA LYS A 48 24.53 -4.96 -17.43
C LYS A 48 24.21 -3.51 -17.84
N GLU A 49 23.24 -3.26 -18.72
CA GLU A 49 22.92 -1.90 -19.16
C GLU A 49 21.88 -1.25 -18.25
N ASN A 50 22.14 -0.01 -17.82
CA ASN A 50 21.17 0.78 -17.07
C ASN A 50 19.94 1.02 -17.94
N VAL A 51 18.75 0.81 -17.37
CA VAL A 51 17.50 1.20 -18.05
C VAL A 51 17.49 2.72 -18.16
N SER A 52 17.48 3.25 -19.38
CA SER A 52 17.44 4.70 -19.59
C SER A 52 16.06 5.27 -19.22
N ALA A 53 16.02 6.54 -18.78
CA ALA A 53 14.76 7.24 -18.51
C ALA A 53 13.82 7.23 -19.72
N THR A 54 14.36 7.38 -20.94
CA THR A 54 13.58 7.36 -22.18
C THR A 54 12.93 5.99 -22.41
N GLU A 55 13.66 4.91 -22.17
CA GLU A 55 13.14 3.56 -22.32
C GLU A 55 12.07 3.27 -21.25
N ALA A 56 12.35 3.62 -20.00
CA ALA A 56 11.36 3.50 -18.92
C ALA A 56 10.07 4.30 -19.22
N ARG A 57 10.18 5.52 -19.77
CA ARG A 57 9.01 6.33 -20.16
C ARG A 57 8.20 5.67 -21.27
N ARG A 58 8.84 5.05 -22.26
CA ARG A 58 8.15 4.31 -23.34
C ARG A 58 7.30 3.16 -22.81
N VAL A 59 7.79 2.46 -21.80
CA VAL A 59 7.07 1.38 -21.13
C VAL A 59 5.96 1.89 -20.22
N PHE A 60 6.24 2.90 -19.39
CA PHE A 60 5.30 3.34 -18.35
C PHE A 60 4.21 4.30 -18.83
N LEU A 61 4.38 5.00 -19.96
CA LEU A 61 3.33 5.87 -20.49
C LEU A 61 2.05 5.10 -20.89
N PRO A 62 2.12 3.96 -21.61
CA PRO A 62 0.97 3.09 -21.83
C PRO A 62 0.34 2.58 -20.52
N VAL A 63 1.17 2.17 -19.55
CA VAL A 63 0.68 1.71 -18.24
C VAL A 63 -0.09 2.81 -17.52
N LYS A 64 0.44 4.04 -17.52
CA LYS A 64 -0.24 5.22 -16.97
C LYS A 64 -1.59 5.45 -17.66
N PHE A 65 -1.64 5.34 -18.98
CA PHE A 65 -2.89 5.48 -19.74
C PHE A 65 -3.93 4.46 -19.31
N TYR A 66 -3.56 3.17 -19.20
CA TYR A 66 -4.49 2.13 -18.74
C TYR A 66 -4.93 2.35 -17.29
N LEU A 67 -4.01 2.76 -16.41
CA LEU A 67 -4.33 3.09 -15.02
C LEU A 67 -5.32 4.25 -14.91
N ILE A 68 -5.11 5.36 -15.63
CA ILE A 68 -6.04 6.50 -15.64
C ILE A 68 -7.45 6.06 -16.07
N ASN A 69 -7.54 5.21 -17.09
CA ASN A 69 -8.84 4.70 -17.52
C ASN A 69 -9.45 3.74 -16.48
N ALA A 70 -8.65 2.89 -15.83
CA ALA A 70 -9.11 2.03 -14.75
C ALA A 70 -9.67 2.85 -13.57
N VAL A 71 -8.96 3.90 -13.15
CA VAL A 71 -9.40 4.84 -12.10
C VAL A 71 -10.78 5.41 -12.43
N LYS A 72 -10.95 5.91 -13.66
CA LYS A 72 -12.22 6.51 -14.11
C LYS A 72 -13.36 5.50 -14.09
N VAL A 73 -13.14 4.30 -14.64
CA VAL A 73 -14.18 3.27 -14.70
C VAL A 73 -14.54 2.79 -13.30
N VAL A 74 -13.56 2.56 -12.43
CA VAL A 74 -13.78 2.16 -11.03
C VAL A 74 -14.58 3.21 -10.27
N ALA A 75 -14.23 4.49 -10.40
CA ALA A 75 -14.94 5.57 -9.75
C ALA A 75 -16.39 5.74 -10.26
N LEU A 76 -16.63 5.50 -11.55
CA LEU A 76 -17.96 5.62 -12.17
C LEU A 76 -18.88 4.42 -11.87
N PHE A 77 -18.30 3.23 -11.67
CA PHE A 77 -19.05 1.98 -11.51
C PHE A 77 -18.57 1.19 -10.27
N PRO A 78 -18.74 1.75 -9.06
CA PRO A 78 -18.21 1.18 -7.82
C PRO A 78 -18.73 -0.25 -7.55
N SER A 79 -20.01 -0.53 -7.84
CA SER A 79 -20.61 -1.85 -7.63
C SER A 79 -20.05 -2.93 -8.56
N GLN A 80 -19.61 -2.56 -9.77
CA GLN A 80 -18.95 -3.49 -10.69
C GLN A 80 -17.47 -3.65 -10.30
N ALA A 81 -16.84 -2.57 -9.86
CA ALA A 81 -15.47 -2.59 -9.37
C ALA A 81 -15.31 -3.44 -8.09
N SER A 82 -16.30 -3.43 -7.20
CA SER A 82 -16.31 -4.23 -5.97
C SER A 82 -16.38 -5.73 -6.24
N LEU A 83 -16.91 -6.17 -7.39
CA LEU A 83 -16.91 -7.59 -7.78
C LEU A 83 -15.53 -8.08 -8.24
N VAL A 84 -14.68 -7.18 -8.74
CA VAL A 84 -13.33 -7.48 -9.27
C VAL A 84 -12.22 -6.83 -8.43
N PHE A 85 -12.53 -6.50 -7.17
CA PHE A 85 -11.63 -5.74 -6.30
C PHE A 85 -10.31 -6.46 -6.04
N LYS A 86 -10.31 -7.80 -6.01
CA LYS A 86 -9.11 -8.61 -5.75
C LYS A 86 -8.09 -8.42 -6.86
N GLU A 87 -8.54 -8.34 -8.11
CA GLU A 87 -7.73 -8.18 -9.29
C GLU A 87 -7.14 -6.78 -9.37
N ILE A 88 -7.90 -5.77 -8.92
CA ILE A 88 -7.44 -4.38 -8.77
C ILE A 88 -6.41 -4.29 -7.66
N ALA A 89 -6.71 -4.80 -6.46
CA ALA A 89 -5.80 -4.83 -5.31
C ALA A 89 -4.47 -5.50 -5.68
N LEU A 90 -4.53 -6.63 -6.37
CA LEU A 90 -3.37 -7.34 -6.85
C LEU A 90 -2.57 -6.53 -7.88
N CYS A 91 -3.24 -5.82 -8.78
CA CYS A 91 -2.57 -4.94 -9.74
C CYS A 91 -1.79 -3.82 -9.04
N VAL A 92 -2.41 -3.18 -8.06
CA VAL A 92 -1.80 -2.12 -7.24
C VAL A 92 -0.59 -2.66 -6.47
N LEU A 93 -0.72 -3.84 -5.85
CA LEU A 93 0.38 -4.49 -5.15
C LEU A 93 1.53 -4.88 -6.09
N MET A 94 1.21 -5.35 -7.28
CA MET A 94 2.21 -5.72 -8.30
C MET A 94 3.00 -4.50 -8.81
N ILE A 95 2.34 -3.35 -8.97
CA ILE A 95 3.01 -2.08 -9.28
C ILE A 95 3.97 -1.70 -8.13
N SER A 96 3.52 -1.79 -6.87
CA SER A 96 4.38 -1.51 -5.72
C SER A 96 5.59 -2.47 -5.64
N ALA A 97 5.37 -3.76 -5.89
CA ALA A 97 6.44 -4.76 -5.91
C ALA A 97 7.47 -4.48 -7.01
N PHE A 98 7.01 -4.08 -8.20
CA PHE A 98 7.91 -3.71 -9.28
C PHE A 98 8.73 -2.46 -8.92
N LYS A 99 8.14 -1.47 -8.23
CA LYS A 99 8.87 -0.31 -7.70
C LYS A 99 9.98 -0.73 -6.73
N VAL A 100 9.68 -1.61 -5.77
CA VAL A 100 10.67 -2.14 -4.82
C VAL A 100 11.80 -2.89 -5.53
N LEU A 101 11.48 -3.66 -6.56
CA LEU A 101 12.50 -4.38 -7.33
C LEU A 101 13.43 -3.42 -8.09
N LEU A 102 12.87 -2.36 -8.70
CA LEU A 102 13.67 -1.34 -9.38
C LEU A 102 14.56 -0.55 -8.42
N SER A 103 14.12 -0.33 -7.18
CA SER A 103 14.92 0.41 -6.18
C SER A 103 16.08 -0.42 -5.62
N GLN A 104 15.94 -1.74 -5.59
CA GLN A 104 17.00 -2.66 -5.14
C GLN A 104 18.07 -2.90 -6.21
N GLN A 105 17.77 -2.67 -7.49
CA GLN A 105 18.70 -2.89 -8.60
C GLN A 105 19.43 -1.60 -8.99
N SER A 106 20.77 -1.65 -9.03
CA SER A 106 21.59 -0.51 -9.46
C SER A 106 21.23 0.01 -10.86
N HIS A 107 20.89 -0.91 -11.76
CA HIS A 107 20.51 -0.62 -13.15
C HIS A 107 19.06 -0.13 -13.31
N GLY A 108 18.24 -0.28 -12.27
CA GLY A 108 16.82 0.07 -12.25
C GLY A 108 16.51 1.47 -11.75
N LYS A 109 17.51 2.24 -11.27
CA LYS A 109 17.28 3.54 -10.63
C LYS A 109 16.50 4.52 -11.50
N SER A 110 16.94 4.77 -12.73
CA SER A 110 16.24 5.70 -13.62
C SER A 110 14.82 5.23 -13.96
N ALA A 111 14.60 3.92 -14.08
CA ALA A 111 13.25 3.37 -14.24
C ALA A 111 12.40 3.57 -12.98
N GLY A 112 12.96 3.39 -11.78
CA GLY A 112 12.27 3.65 -10.52
C GLY A 112 11.86 5.12 -10.34
N GLU A 113 12.71 6.06 -10.78
CA GLU A 113 12.39 7.50 -10.80
C GLU A 113 11.22 7.80 -11.74
N VAL A 114 11.27 7.30 -12.97
CA VAL A 114 10.19 7.47 -13.95
C VAL A 114 8.90 6.80 -13.49
N MET A 115 8.99 5.63 -12.86
CA MET A 115 7.84 4.92 -12.32
C MET A 115 7.16 5.72 -11.20
N THR A 116 7.95 6.34 -10.33
CA THR A 116 7.45 7.23 -9.27
C THR A 116 6.74 8.45 -9.86
N ASP A 117 7.37 9.11 -10.83
CA ASP A 117 6.84 10.27 -11.55
C ASP A 117 5.52 9.96 -12.29
N LEU A 118 5.45 8.81 -12.96
CA LEU A 118 4.34 8.50 -13.85
C LEU A 118 3.20 7.71 -13.20
N LEU A 119 3.51 6.77 -12.31
CA LEU A 119 2.58 5.72 -11.88
C LEU A 119 2.18 5.78 -10.41
N GLU A 120 3.04 6.26 -9.50
CA GLU A 120 2.80 6.15 -8.05
C GLU A 120 1.45 6.77 -7.66
N LYS A 121 1.24 8.05 -8.01
CA LYS A 121 0.00 8.74 -7.68
C LYS A 121 -1.22 8.04 -8.28
N THR A 122 -1.22 7.76 -9.59
CA THR A 122 -2.38 7.14 -10.27
C THR A 122 -2.67 5.73 -9.75
N THR A 123 -1.65 5.02 -9.25
CA THR A 123 -1.82 3.72 -8.60
C THR A 123 -2.57 3.87 -7.27
N VAL A 124 -2.24 4.90 -6.49
CA VAL A 124 -2.99 5.22 -5.27
C VAL A 124 -4.38 5.73 -5.61
N ASP A 125 -4.55 6.58 -6.64
CA ASP A 125 -5.87 7.05 -7.10
C ASP A 125 -6.81 5.87 -7.43
N LEU A 126 -6.29 4.77 -7.98
CA LEU A 126 -7.06 3.57 -8.29
C LEU A 126 -7.57 2.87 -7.02
N LEU A 127 -6.71 2.77 -6.00
CA LEU A 127 -7.10 2.22 -4.71
C LEU A 127 -8.05 3.17 -3.96
N SER A 128 -7.80 4.48 -4.00
CA SER A 128 -8.67 5.52 -3.44
C SER A 128 -10.05 5.50 -4.09
N ALA A 129 -10.15 5.27 -5.40
CA ALA A 129 -11.45 5.13 -6.08
C ALA A 129 -12.26 3.94 -5.56
N LEU A 130 -11.60 2.82 -5.20
CA LEU A 130 -12.26 1.70 -4.53
C LEU A 130 -12.61 2.01 -3.07
N LEU A 131 -11.70 2.64 -2.32
CA LEU A 131 -11.93 2.95 -0.91
C LEU A 131 -12.99 4.04 -0.70
N ASN A 132 -13.06 5.02 -1.59
CA ASN A 132 -14.08 6.07 -1.59
C ASN A 132 -15.36 5.63 -2.31
N SER A 133 -15.44 4.38 -2.78
CA SER A 133 -16.70 3.87 -3.31
C SER A 133 -17.78 3.96 -2.23
N GLY A 134 -19.03 4.25 -2.60
CA GLY A 134 -20.17 4.25 -1.68
C GLY A 134 -20.53 2.85 -1.12
N GLU A 135 -19.62 1.89 -1.23
CA GLU A 135 -19.74 0.54 -0.70
C GLU A 135 -19.67 0.55 0.84
N THR A 136 -19.94 -0.61 1.45
CA THR A 136 -20.00 -0.74 2.91
C THR A 136 -18.62 -0.57 3.57
N THR A 137 -18.61 -0.20 4.86
CA THR A 137 -17.37 -0.22 5.68
C THR A 137 -16.73 -1.60 5.67
N GLU A 138 -17.52 -2.67 5.68
CA GLU A 138 -17.05 -4.06 5.61
C GLU A 138 -16.28 -4.34 4.30
N PHE A 139 -16.74 -3.82 3.17
CA PHE A 139 -16.02 -3.93 1.91
C PHE A 139 -14.65 -3.25 1.97
N ARG A 140 -14.57 -2.02 2.51
CA ARG A 140 -13.29 -1.30 2.66
C ARG A 140 -12.31 -2.08 3.54
N LEU A 141 -12.79 -2.62 4.66
CA LEU A 141 -11.97 -3.44 5.56
C LEU A 141 -11.50 -4.71 4.85
N THR A 142 -12.38 -5.41 4.12
CA THR A 142 -12.04 -6.61 3.34
C THR A 142 -11.00 -6.31 2.25
N LEU A 143 -11.14 -5.19 1.54
CA LEU A 143 -10.16 -4.73 0.56
C LEU A 143 -8.80 -4.48 1.21
N LEU A 144 -8.76 -3.75 2.33
CA LEU A 144 -7.53 -3.48 3.05
C LEU A 144 -6.93 -4.75 3.66
N ASP A 145 -7.74 -5.68 4.15
CA ASP A 145 -7.27 -6.98 4.66
C ASP A 145 -6.63 -7.81 3.55
N SER A 146 -7.18 -7.77 2.34
CA SER A 146 -6.58 -8.46 1.19
C SER A 146 -5.18 -7.91 0.83
N LEU A 147 -4.92 -6.64 1.13
CA LEU A 147 -3.65 -5.96 0.86
C LEU A 147 -2.67 -6.06 2.03
N PHE A 148 -3.16 -5.98 3.27
CA PHE A 148 -2.39 -5.69 4.47
C PHE A 148 -2.67 -6.65 5.64
N VAL A 149 -3.20 -7.84 5.39
CA VAL A 149 -3.24 -8.92 6.38
C VAL A 149 -2.61 -10.17 5.78
N ASP A 150 -1.84 -10.89 6.60
CA ASP A 150 -1.19 -12.12 6.17
C ASP A 150 -2.23 -13.22 5.94
N ALA A 151 -2.41 -13.60 4.69
CA ALA A 151 -2.71 -15.00 4.39
C ALA A 151 -1.54 -15.80 4.95
N GLN A 152 -1.77 -16.50 6.06
CA GLN A 152 -0.77 -17.28 6.78
C GLN A 152 0.16 -18.02 5.82
N CYS A 153 1.45 -17.90 6.10
CA CYS A 153 2.55 -18.67 5.54
C CYS A 153 2.18 -20.17 5.48
N SER A 154 1.80 -20.67 4.29
CA SER A 154 1.80 -22.10 4.01
C SER A 154 3.21 -22.50 3.58
N SER A 155 3.83 -23.29 4.44
CA SER A 155 5.18 -23.84 4.36
C SER A 155 5.48 -24.63 3.06
N GLN A 156 6.68 -24.48 2.48
CA GLN A 156 7.73 -25.52 2.39
C GLN A 156 8.78 -25.33 1.25
N THR A 157 10.05 -25.45 1.65
CA THR A 157 11.24 -26.02 0.97
C THR A 157 12.14 -25.20 0.01
N MET A 158 13.43 -25.29 0.36
CA MET A 158 14.69 -24.86 -0.26
C MET A 158 14.85 -25.03 -1.78
N LEU A 159 15.51 -24.04 -2.42
CA LEU A 159 16.75 -24.24 -3.21
C LEU A 159 17.40 -22.91 -3.63
N VAL A 160 18.73 -22.84 -3.50
CA VAL A 160 19.59 -21.69 -3.83
C VAL A 160 20.21 -21.86 -5.21
N ARG A 161 19.94 -20.95 -6.17
CA ARG A 161 20.93 -20.35 -7.10
C ARG A 161 20.31 -19.26 -7.99
N ASN A 162 21.04 -18.15 -8.18
CA ASN A 162 20.75 -16.99 -9.06
C ASN A 162 19.32 -16.43 -9.01
N ARG A 163 19.01 -15.72 -7.90
CA ARG A 163 17.63 -15.41 -7.49
C ARG A 163 17.04 -14.11 -8.01
N SER A 164 17.77 -13.15 -8.56
CA SER A 164 17.20 -11.81 -8.80
C SER A 164 16.26 -11.69 -10.01
N MET A 165 16.35 -12.58 -11.02
CA MET A 165 15.66 -12.40 -12.31
C MET A 165 14.50 -13.38 -12.56
N ILE A 166 14.52 -14.56 -11.94
CA ILE A 166 13.42 -15.55 -12.01
C ILE A 166 12.25 -15.11 -11.10
N LEU A 167 12.55 -14.39 -10.00
CA LEU A 167 11.57 -13.81 -9.07
C LEU A 167 10.61 -12.82 -9.72
N LEU A 168 11.01 -12.12 -10.78
CA LEU A 168 10.16 -11.14 -11.45
C LEU A 168 8.98 -11.81 -12.12
N VAL A 169 9.21 -12.91 -12.85
CA VAL A 169 8.14 -13.67 -13.51
C VAL A 169 7.27 -14.40 -12.48
N ASP A 170 7.82 -14.90 -11.37
CA ASP A 170 7.05 -15.57 -10.31
C ASP A 170 6.21 -14.60 -9.46
N ILE A 171 6.69 -13.38 -9.20
CA ILE A 171 5.89 -12.31 -8.56
C ILE A 171 4.82 -11.78 -9.52
N LEU A 172 5.14 -11.68 -10.82
CA LEU A 172 4.21 -11.26 -11.87
C LEU A 172 3.24 -12.37 -12.30
N SER A 173 3.54 -13.63 -11.99
CA SER A 173 2.73 -14.82 -12.26
C SER A 173 2.14 -15.45 -10.99
N LEU A 174 2.39 -14.85 -9.82
CA LEU A 174 1.88 -15.23 -8.48
C LEU A 174 2.01 -16.72 -8.13
N SER A 175 3.03 -17.39 -8.64
CA SER A 175 3.41 -18.71 -8.17
C SER A 175 4.29 -18.54 -6.93
N VAL A 176 3.65 -18.40 -5.76
CA VAL A 176 4.31 -18.18 -4.46
C VAL A 176 5.02 -19.45 -4.02
N GLU A 177 6.27 -19.66 -4.44
CA GLU A 177 7.07 -20.82 -4.01
C GLU A 177 8.49 -20.47 -3.51
N SER A 178 8.84 -19.19 -3.30
CA SER A 178 10.18 -18.84 -2.75
C SER A 178 10.19 -17.79 -1.66
N ALA A 179 11.07 -17.98 -0.66
CA ALA A 179 11.26 -17.06 0.47
C ALA A 179 11.64 -15.64 0.06
N THR A 180 12.39 -15.47 -1.04
CA THR A 180 12.75 -14.13 -1.54
C THR A 180 11.56 -13.42 -2.18
N SER A 181 10.60 -14.16 -2.76
CA SER A 181 9.34 -13.60 -3.26
C SER A 181 8.45 -13.09 -2.11
N ALA A 182 8.35 -13.85 -1.02
CA ALA A 182 7.61 -13.45 0.17
C ALA A 182 8.16 -12.16 0.78
N ARG A 183 9.49 -12.02 0.87
CA ARG A 183 10.16 -10.80 1.35
C ARG A 183 9.82 -9.56 0.51
N VAL A 184 9.96 -9.67 -0.81
CA VAL A 184 9.68 -8.57 -1.72
C VAL A 184 8.21 -8.17 -1.62
N LEU A 185 7.31 -9.14 -1.46
CA LEU A 185 5.89 -8.90 -1.28
C LEU A 185 5.58 -8.12 0.01
N LEU A 186 6.16 -8.51 1.16
CA LEU A 186 5.97 -7.78 2.42
C LEU A 186 6.48 -6.34 2.31
N LEU A 187 7.67 -6.15 1.73
CA LEU A 187 8.21 -4.81 1.52
C LEU A 187 7.35 -4.01 0.52
N ALA A 188 6.81 -4.63 -0.52
CA ALA A 188 5.89 -4.00 -1.45
C ALA A 188 4.60 -3.53 -0.78
N ARG A 189 4.08 -4.30 0.18
CA ARG A 189 2.92 -3.89 0.99
C ARG A 189 3.28 -2.68 1.85
N VAL A 190 4.44 -2.66 2.51
CA VAL A 190 4.92 -1.50 3.29
C VAL A 190 5.02 -0.26 2.40
N VAL A 191 5.62 -0.38 1.21
CA VAL A 191 5.76 0.73 0.26
C VAL A 191 4.40 1.20 -0.27
N LEU A 192 3.47 0.28 -0.53
CA LEU A 192 2.13 0.63 -0.95
C LEU A 192 1.40 1.40 0.15
N PHE A 193 1.42 0.89 1.39
CA PHE A 193 0.76 1.54 2.52
C PHE A 193 1.37 2.92 2.79
N GLN A 194 2.70 3.04 2.68
CA GLN A 194 3.40 4.32 2.71
C GLN A 194 2.87 5.31 1.66
N SER A 195 2.70 4.88 0.40
CA SER A 195 2.12 5.72 -0.66
C SER A 195 0.66 6.10 -0.37
N VAL A 196 -0.16 5.19 0.16
CA VAL A 196 -1.54 5.48 0.57
C VAL A 196 -1.58 6.58 1.64
N MET A 197 -0.75 6.46 2.68
CA MET A 197 -0.65 7.49 3.73
C MET A 197 -0.22 8.85 3.19
N ARG A 198 0.73 8.87 2.24
CA ARG A 198 1.20 10.11 1.61
C ARG A 198 0.10 10.85 0.85
N TYR A 199 -0.77 10.14 0.13
CA TYR A 199 -1.85 10.73 -0.67
C TYR A 199 -3.22 10.66 0.04
N SER A 200 -3.21 10.51 1.37
CA SER A 200 -4.42 10.35 2.19
C SER A 200 -5.37 11.56 2.19
N SER A 201 -4.94 12.72 1.68
CA SER A 201 -5.79 13.90 1.50
C SER A 201 -6.93 13.68 0.51
N GLU A 202 -6.82 12.66 -0.35
CA GLU A 202 -7.82 12.30 -1.36
C GLU A 202 -8.81 11.24 -0.89
N LEU A 203 -8.60 10.70 0.32
CA LEU A 203 -9.50 9.72 0.92
C LEU A 203 -10.67 10.45 1.59
N GLU A 204 -11.86 9.88 1.44
CA GLU A 204 -13.04 10.29 2.21
C GLU A 204 -12.92 9.82 3.66
N GLU A 205 -13.76 10.36 4.55
CA GLU A 205 -13.65 10.13 6.00
C GLU A 205 -13.72 8.64 6.40
N ASP A 206 -14.62 7.88 5.77
CA ASP A 206 -14.72 6.43 6.01
C ASP A 206 -13.48 5.66 5.51
N ALA A 207 -12.89 6.11 4.40
CA ALA A 207 -11.68 5.53 3.84
C ALA A 207 -10.46 5.86 4.70
N LYS A 208 -10.37 7.09 5.22
CA LYS A 208 -9.35 7.51 6.19
C LYS A 208 -9.42 6.62 7.44
N LEU A 209 -10.62 6.46 8.02
CA LEU A 209 -10.82 5.60 9.18
C LEU A 209 -10.34 4.16 8.90
N ALA A 210 -10.79 3.56 7.79
CA ALA A 210 -10.40 2.21 7.41
C ALA A 210 -8.87 2.05 7.27
N VAL A 211 -8.19 3.03 6.65
CA VAL A 211 -6.72 3.04 6.54
C VAL A 211 -6.05 3.16 7.91
N THR A 212 -6.56 4.01 8.79
CA THR A 212 -6.02 4.19 10.16
C THR A 212 -6.05 2.89 10.95
N THR A 213 -7.09 2.05 10.78
CA THR A 213 -7.16 0.73 11.45
C THR A 213 -6.02 -0.24 11.07
N LYS A 214 -5.26 0.04 9.99
CA LYS A 214 -4.13 -0.77 9.53
C LYS A 214 -2.77 -0.28 10.04
N LEU A 215 -2.73 0.78 10.86
CA LEU A 215 -1.48 1.26 11.45
C LEU A 215 -0.82 0.23 12.38
N GLN A 216 -1.60 -0.60 13.08
CA GLN A 216 -1.04 -1.68 13.89
C GLN A 216 -0.33 -2.73 13.04
N TRP A 217 -0.95 -3.15 11.92
CA TRP A 217 -0.31 -4.05 10.97
C TRP A 217 1.03 -3.50 10.48
N LEU A 218 1.12 -2.19 10.22
CA LEU A 218 2.37 -1.57 9.81
C LEU A 218 3.46 -1.75 10.87
N LEU A 219 3.16 -1.57 12.17
CA LEU A 219 4.15 -1.82 13.21
C LEU A 219 4.53 -3.30 13.29
N ASP A 220 3.55 -4.19 13.17
CA ASP A 220 3.76 -5.63 13.26
C ASP A 220 4.69 -6.13 12.13
N VAL A 221 4.46 -5.68 10.88
CA VAL A 221 5.30 -6.08 9.74
C VAL A 221 6.71 -5.48 9.79
N LEU A 222 6.90 -4.34 10.46
CA LEU A 222 8.22 -3.72 10.63
C LEU A 222 9.13 -4.48 11.62
N ILE A 223 8.58 -5.40 12.41
CA ILE A 223 9.33 -6.26 13.33
C ILE A 223 9.91 -7.48 12.60
N ASP A 224 9.35 -7.85 11.44
CA ASP A 224 9.93 -8.90 10.60
C ASP A 224 11.39 -8.56 10.25
N ALA A 225 12.30 -9.50 10.49
CA ALA A 225 13.74 -9.24 10.42
C ALA A 225 14.19 -8.77 9.02
N GLU A 226 13.56 -9.29 7.96
CA GLU A 226 13.93 -8.95 6.59
C GLU A 226 13.34 -7.60 6.18
N VAL A 227 12.11 -7.30 6.60
CA VAL A 227 11.48 -5.99 6.41
C VAL A 227 12.24 -4.92 7.20
N TYR A 228 12.49 -5.16 8.48
CA TYR A 228 13.27 -4.30 9.37
C TYR A 228 14.62 -3.92 8.75
N SER A 229 15.40 -4.92 8.34
CA SER A 229 16.69 -4.68 7.69
C SER A 229 16.55 -3.86 6.42
N SER A 230 15.55 -4.18 5.58
CA SER A 230 15.34 -3.49 4.31
C SER A 230 14.92 -2.03 4.50
N VAL A 231 14.07 -1.75 5.48
CA VAL A 231 13.60 -0.39 5.81
C VAL A 231 14.74 0.50 6.27
N LEU A 232 15.71 -0.06 7.01
CA LEU A 232 16.87 0.68 7.49
C LEU A 232 17.95 0.89 6.42
N SER A 233 18.15 -0.08 5.53
CA SER A 233 19.27 -0.05 4.57
C SER A 233 18.91 0.44 3.17
N SER A 234 17.63 0.44 2.79
CA SER A 234 17.20 0.69 1.41
C SER A 234 16.71 2.12 1.20
N GLN A 235 16.69 2.54 -0.06
CA GLN A 235 16.16 3.83 -0.49
C GLN A 235 15.05 3.65 -1.51
N LEU A 236 14.18 4.65 -1.61
CA LEU A 236 13.12 4.73 -2.62
C LEU A 236 13.20 6.06 -3.36
N PRO A 237 12.88 6.05 -4.67
CA PRO A 237 12.60 7.27 -5.39
C PRO A 237 11.27 7.85 -4.90
N VAL A 238 11.29 9.15 -4.62
CA VAL A 238 10.16 9.91 -4.08
C VAL A 238 10.13 11.29 -4.73
N ALA A 239 8.94 11.75 -5.09
CA ALA A 239 8.75 13.13 -5.52
C ALA A 239 8.99 14.09 -4.36
N ASP A 240 9.77 15.14 -4.59
CA ASP A 240 9.95 16.22 -3.63
C ASP A 240 8.62 16.91 -3.31
N GLY A 241 8.58 17.73 -2.25
CA GLY A 241 7.37 18.46 -1.87
C GLY A 241 6.82 19.39 -2.97
N SER A 242 7.60 19.68 -4.02
CA SER A 242 7.17 20.47 -5.17
C SER A 242 6.63 19.63 -6.34
N GLY A 243 6.80 18.30 -6.29
CA GLY A 243 6.44 17.35 -7.35
C GLY A 243 7.31 17.46 -8.61
N LYS A 244 8.36 18.28 -8.61
CA LYS A 244 9.16 18.60 -9.81
C LYS A 244 10.46 17.81 -9.87
N THR A 245 10.95 17.34 -8.73
CA THR A 245 12.21 16.57 -8.67
C THR A 245 11.98 15.25 -7.97
N ILE A 246 12.62 14.19 -8.47
CA ILE A 246 12.65 12.89 -7.79
C ILE A 246 13.96 12.81 -7.00
N ILE A 247 13.84 12.53 -5.71
CA ILE A 247 14.97 12.32 -4.80
C ILE A 247 14.96 10.88 -4.29
N TRP A 248 16.15 10.38 -3.93
CA TRP A 248 16.31 9.07 -3.30
C TRP A 248 16.42 9.26 -1.80
N GLU A 249 15.42 8.76 -1.08
CA GLU A 249 15.34 8.88 0.37
C GLU A 249 15.28 7.51 1.03
N SER A 250 15.72 7.41 2.29
CA SER A 250 15.62 6.16 3.03
C SER A 250 14.16 5.76 3.20
N ILE A 251 13.86 4.45 3.18
CA ILE A 251 12.48 3.97 3.39
C ILE A 251 11.94 4.47 4.73
N LEU A 252 12.76 4.47 5.78
CA LEU A 252 12.38 5.00 7.08
C LEU A 252 12.00 6.49 7.04
N SER A 253 12.83 7.34 6.42
CA SER A 253 12.55 8.78 6.28
C SER A 253 11.20 9.01 5.57
N VAL A 254 11.00 8.27 4.49
CA VAL A 254 9.80 8.33 3.65
C VAL A 254 8.56 7.84 4.40
N LEU A 255 8.70 6.78 5.19
CA LEU A 255 7.64 6.24 6.02
C LEU A 255 7.22 7.23 7.10
N ILE A 256 8.18 7.77 7.85
CA ILE A 256 7.93 8.78 8.89
C ILE A 256 7.23 10.01 8.30
N LEU A 257 7.70 10.50 7.14
CA LEU A 257 7.07 11.63 6.47
C LEU A 257 5.61 11.31 6.08
N SER A 258 5.36 10.11 5.55
CA SER A 258 4.01 9.71 5.14
C SER A 258 3.06 9.55 6.32
N LEU A 259 3.56 9.05 7.46
CA LEU A 259 2.81 9.00 8.72
C LEU A 259 2.47 10.42 9.21
N LYS A 260 3.42 11.36 9.19
CA LYS A 260 3.17 12.76 9.53
C LYS A 260 2.12 13.39 8.61
N THR A 261 2.19 13.12 7.30
CA THR A 261 1.17 13.55 6.34
C THR A 261 -0.20 12.99 6.68
N LEU A 262 -0.29 11.70 7.03
CA LEU A 262 -1.53 11.10 7.51
C LEU A 262 -2.04 11.83 8.76
N MET A 263 -1.21 12.06 9.78
CA MET A 263 -1.60 12.78 11.00
C MET A 263 -2.21 14.15 10.70
N ILE A 264 -1.62 14.91 9.77
CA ILE A 264 -2.17 16.21 9.33
C ILE A 264 -3.55 16.01 8.68
N ASN A 265 -3.69 15.04 7.78
CA ASN A 265 -4.93 14.80 7.07
C ASN A 265 -6.06 14.22 7.95
N LEU A 266 -5.70 13.60 9.08
CA LEU A 266 -6.62 13.08 10.08
C LEU A 266 -7.01 14.12 11.14
N SER A 267 -6.29 15.24 11.30
CA SER A 267 -6.46 16.12 12.47
C SER A 267 -7.86 16.74 12.61
N SER A 268 -8.63 16.81 11.53
CA SER A 268 -10.03 17.27 11.52
C SER A 268 -11.04 16.17 11.22
N SER A 269 -10.58 14.91 11.22
CA SER A 269 -11.36 13.71 10.89
C SER A 269 -11.77 12.98 12.17
N PRO A 270 -12.94 12.31 12.22
CA PRO A 270 -13.26 11.39 13.31
C PRO A 270 -12.22 10.24 13.42
N ALA A 271 -11.50 9.93 12.35
CA ALA A 271 -10.42 8.93 12.38
C ALA A 271 -9.20 9.37 13.22
N TRP A 272 -9.16 10.62 13.71
CA TRP A 272 -8.18 11.08 14.67
C TRP A 272 -8.21 10.27 15.97
N GLU A 273 -9.39 9.92 16.48
CA GLU A 273 -9.53 9.17 17.74
C GLU A 273 -8.86 7.78 17.67
N GLU A 274 -8.95 7.13 16.51
CA GLU A 274 -8.29 5.85 16.25
C GLU A 274 -6.75 6.02 16.23
N LEU A 275 -6.26 7.11 15.61
CA LEU A 275 -4.84 7.43 15.60
C LEU A 275 -4.30 7.76 17.00
N GLU A 276 -5.04 8.51 17.82
CA GLU A 276 -4.68 8.79 19.22
C GLU A 276 -4.56 7.49 20.01
N THR A 277 -5.55 6.60 19.86
CA THR A 277 -5.57 5.29 20.52
C THR A 277 -4.34 4.47 20.10
N PHE A 278 -4.04 4.43 18.80
CA PHE A 278 -2.84 3.78 18.26
C PHE A 278 -1.53 4.34 18.87
N LEU A 279 -1.39 5.66 18.97
CA LEU A 279 -0.20 6.30 19.53
C LEU A 279 -0.02 6.02 21.03
N LEU A 280 -1.11 6.00 21.80
CA LEU A 280 -1.11 5.69 23.23
C LEU A 280 -0.75 4.22 23.48
N GLN A 281 -1.39 3.30 22.77
CA GLN A 281 -1.15 1.85 22.92
C GLN A 281 0.30 1.48 22.58
N ASN A 282 0.92 2.18 21.63
CA ASN A 282 2.27 1.89 21.15
C ASN A 282 3.36 2.79 21.76
N LEU A 283 3.03 3.61 22.76
CA LEU A 283 3.99 4.53 23.39
C LEU A 283 5.26 3.82 23.91
N LEU A 284 5.08 2.65 24.53
CA LEU A 284 6.15 1.83 25.09
C LEU A 284 6.42 0.59 24.24
N HIS A 285 6.30 0.72 22.92
CA HIS A 285 6.49 -0.41 22.02
C HIS A 285 7.85 -1.10 22.24
N PRO A 286 7.91 -2.44 22.39
CA PRO A 286 9.13 -3.15 22.78
C PRO A 286 10.22 -3.14 21.70
N HIS A 287 9.81 -3.12 20.42
CA HIS A 287 10.73 -3.06 19.29
C HIS A 287 11.24 -1.64 19.04
N PHE A 288 12.57 -1.48 18.97
CA PHE A 288 13.26 -0.20 18.86
C PHE A 288 12.81 0.67 17.67
N LEU A 289 12.64 0.08 16.47
CA LEU A 289 12.23 0.84 15.29
C LEU A 289 10.83 1.43 15.45
N CYS A 290 9.90 0.60 15.92
CA CYS A 290 8.51 1.01 16.11
C CYS A 290 8.44 2.08 17.20
N TRP A 291 9.19 1.91 18.30
CA TRP A 291 9.31 2.94 19.33
C TRP A 291 9.87 4.26 18.77
N GLN A 292 10.93 4.22 17.94
CA GLN A 292 11.47 5.42 17.30
C GLN A 292 10.44 6.12 16.42
N ILE A 293 9.68 5.37 15.61
CA ILE A 293 8.61 5.90 14.78
C ILE A 293 7.56 6.57 15.67
N ILE A 294 7.05 5.87 16.68
CA ILE A 294 6.02 6.40 17.59
C ILE A 294 6.49 7.67 18.29
N MET A 295 7.71 7.67 18.84
CA MET A 295 8.27 8.85 19.51
C MET A 295 8.44 10.04 18.56
N GLU A 296 8.82 9.81 17.30
CA GLU A 296 8.90 10.87 16.30
C GLU A 296 7.52 11.44 15.94
N LEU A 297 6.47 10.61 15.91
CA LEU A 297 5.09 11.07 15.73
C LEU A 297 4.58 11.87 16.92
N TRP A 298 4.85 11.42 18.15
CA TRP A 298 4.56 12.19 19.36
C TRP A 298 5.27 13.54 19.35
N CYS A 299 6.57 13.56 19.03
CA CYS A 299 7.34 14.81 18.93
C CYS A 299 6.77 15.74 17.85
N PHE A 300 6.41 15.20 16.69
CA PHE A 300 5.80 15.97 15.61
C PHE A 300 4.49 16.59 16.07
N TRP A 301 3.62 15.82 16.70
CA TRP A 301 2.36 16.30 17.20
C TRP A 301 2.52 17.39 18.27
N VAL A 302 3.35 17.18 19.31
CA VAL A 302 3.59 18.19 20.35
C VAL A 302 4.10 19.51 19.77
N ARG A 303 4.91 19.46 18.71
CA ARG A 303 5.47 20.67 18.05
C ARG A 303 4.47 21.43 17.19
N HIS A 304 3.42 20.78 16.70
CA HIS A 304 2.55 21.32 15.65
C HIS A 304 1.06 21.40 16.02
N ALA A 305 0.63 20.71 17.08
CA ALA A 305 -0.73 20.81 17.60
C ALA A 305 -0.95 22.10 18.40
N THR A 306 -2.22 22.49 18.58
CA THR A 306 -2.60 23.62 19.44
C THR A 306 -2.36 23.27 20.90
N GLU A 307 -2.14 24.27 21.76
CA GLU A 307 -1.91 24.05 23.20
C GLU A 307 -3.04 23.26 23.86
N ASP A 308 -4.30 23.52 23.46
CA ASP A 308 -5.47 22.79 23.97
C ASP A 308 -5.46 21.30 23.61
N LEU A 309 -5.13 20.96 22.35
CA LEU A 309 -4.99 19.57 21.93
C LEU A 309 -3.81 18.91 22.66
N VAL A 310 -2.71 19.65 22.83
CA VAL A 310 -1.54 19.17 23.56
C VAL A 310 -1.90 18.79 25.00
N ALA A 311 -2.64 19.64 25.69
CA ALA A 311 -3.10 19.40 27.05
C ALA A 311 -4.02 18.16 27.13
N ASP A 312 -5.00 18.03 26.24
CA ASP A 312 -5.95 16.90 26.23
C ASP A 312 -5.23 15.54 26.08
N MET A 313 -4.26 15.43 25.16
CA MET A 313 -3.55 14.16 24.98
C MET A 313 -2.55 13.88 26.11
N ILE A 314 -1.99 14.92 26.76
CA ILE A 314 -1.17 14.74 27.97
C ILE A 314 -2.04 14.19 29.11
N ASP A 315 -3.27 14.67 29.26
CA ASP A 315 -4.21 14.14 30.26
C ASP A 315 -4.59 12.69 29.97
N LYS A 316 -4.87 12.36 28.69
CA LYS A 316 -5.09 10.97 28.23
C LYS A 316 -3.87 10.09 28.51
N LEU A 317 -2.66 10.60 28.24
CA LEU A 317 -1.41 9.90 28.52
C LEU A 317 -1.22 9.64 30.02
N CYS A 318 -1.47 10.63 30.87
CA CYS A 318 -1.38 10.47 32.31
C CYS A 318 -2.39 9.42 32.80
N THR A 319 -3.61 9.48 32.31
CA THR A 319 -4.66 8.49 32.61
C THR A 319 -4.25 7.09 32.17
N PHE A 320 -3.70 6.95 30.97
CA PHE A 320 -3.19 5.69 30.45
C PHE A 320 -2.07 5.12 31.34
N ILE A 321 -1.04 5.91 31.66
CA ILE A 321 0.07 5.49 32.53
C ILE A 321 -0.43 5.08 33.92
N MET A 322 -1.36 5.85 34.51
CA MET A 322 -1.95 5.54 35.82
C MET A 322 -2.81 4.27 35.81
N SER A 323 -3.34 3.88 34.65
CA SER A 323 -4.11 2.64 34.47
C SER A 323 -3.24 1.40 34.28
N MET A 324 -1.93 1.56 34.04
CA MET A 324 -1.02 0.43 33.90
C MET A 324 -0.83 -0.24 35.26
N PRO A 325 -1.00 -1.57 35.37
CA PRO A 325 -0.79 -2.26 36.63
C PRO A 325 0.65 -2.05 37.09
N SER A 326 0.84 -1.54 38.31
CA SER A 326 2.16 -1.48 38.91
C SER A 326 2.70 -2.90 39.01
N SER A 327 3.90 -3.15 38.49
CA SER A 327 4.59 -4.43 38.63
C SER A 327 5.14 -4.58 40.06
N GLU A 328 4.27 -4.51 41.07
CA GLU A 328 4.60 -5.03 42.40
C GLU A 328 4.45 -6.54 42.36
N THR A 329 5.51 -7.23 41.90
CA THR A 329 5.72 -8.60 42.34
C THR A 329 6.30 -8.50 43.76
N PRO A 330 5.59 -8.96 44.81
CA PRO A 330 6.22 -9.09 46.10
C PRO A 330 7.28 -10.18 45.95
N ILE A 331 8.54 -9.81 46.16
CA ILE A 331 9.61 -10.78 46.39
C ILE A 331 9.24 -11.47 47.72
N ILE A 332 8.48 -12.55 47.62
CA ILE A 332 8.25 -13.45 48.75
C ILE A 332 9.60 -14.12 49.01
N GLY A 333 10.28 -13.62 50.04
CA GLY A 333 11.50 -14.20 50.56
C GLY A 333 11.21 -15.58 51.13
N GLU A 334 11.50 -16.63 50.35
CA GLU A 334 11.71 -17.97 50.87
C GLU A 334 13.17 -18.38 50.66
N SER A 335 14.04 -17.97 51.60
CA SER A 335 15.23 -18.76 51.92
C SER A 335 15.65 -18.55 53.38
N LEU A 336 14.84 -19.07 54.32
CA LEU A 336 15.34 -19.51 55.62
C LEU A 336 14.91 -20.97 55.82
N ARG A 337 15.75 -21.87 55.32
CA ARG A 337 15.90 -23.20 55.90
C ARG A 337 17.34 -23.33 56.35
N THR A 338 17.52 -23.24 57.67
CA THR A 338 18.62 -23.89 58.39
C THR A 338 18.09 -25.20 58.92
#